data_AF-A0A954UA16-F1
#
_entry.id   AF-A0A954UA16-F1
#
_cell.length_a   1.000
_cell.length_b   1.000
_cell.length_c   1.000
_cell.angle_alpha   90.00
_cell.angle_beta   90.00
_cell.angle_gamma   90.00
#
_symmetry.space_group_name_H-M   'P 1'
#
loop_
_entity.id
_entity.type
_entity.pdbx_description
1 polymer ?
#
loop_
_entity_poly.entity_id
_entity_poly.type
_entity_poly.pdbx_seq_one_letter_code
_entity_poly.pdbx_strand_id
1 'polypeptide(L)'
;MTRQLTTHLALMLTLLSLVTGCHPTQPFYLQEDGDLSHYLDTAQQIEQPDYDQASLDEVVQSHSPFMLSNFEIDETWDLSLEECVSIALQNSKIIRTVGGTQQLRGNFAATIMSTTSEGSTSVYDPAIVESTTNPTGQVVDSQGNRVQQRGAARANQTVGVEDALAEFDAQFFSAFNYSQTDRPRNTSNQNPFNPLIFQATDANFLAAVSKRTATG
;
A
#
# COMPACT_ATOMS: atom_id res chain seq x y z
N MET A 1 -17.76 54.16 23.63
CA MET A 1 -18.59 53.10 24.27
C MET A 1 -18.41 51.71 23.65
N THR A 2 -17.60 51.52 22.61
CA THR A 2 -17.45 50.22 21.91
C THR A 2 -16.47 49.23 22.57
N ARG A 3 -15.42 49.71 23.24
CA ARG A 3 -14.39 48.84 23.87
C ARG A 3 -14.88 48.06 25.09
N GLN A 4 -15.75 48.66 25.91
CA GLN A 4 -16.33 47.99 27.09
C GLN A 4 -17.33 46.89 26.68
N LEU A 5 -18.07 47.13 25.59
CA LEU A 5 -19.01 46.15 25.05
C LEU A 5 -18.27 44.94 24.46
N THR A 6 -17.15 45.15 23.76
CA THR A 6 -16.31 44.06 23.24
C THR A 6 -15.65 43.24 24.36
N THR A 7 -15.24 43.87 25.47
CA THR A 7 -14.65 43.14 26.60
C THR A 7 -15.67 42.30 27.35
N HIS A 8 -16.89 42.80 27.54
CA HIS A 8 -17.96 42.01 28.16
C HIS A 8 -18.41 40.85 27.27
N LEU A 9 -18.50 41.07 25.95
CA LEU A 9 -18.84 40.01 25.00
C LEU A 9 -17.76 38.91 24.98
N ALA A 10 -16.48 39.27 24.97
CA ALA A 10 -15.38 38.30 25.03
C ALA A 10 -15.40 37.48 26.33
N LEU A 11 -15.66 38.12 27.49
CA LEU A 11 -15.81 37.43 28.77
C LEU A 11 -17.01 36.48 28.81
N MET A 12 -18.12 36.87 28.17
CA MET A 12 -19.31 36.03 28.08
C MET A 12 -19.04 34.78 27.23
N LEU A 13 -18.30 34.94 26.12
CA LEU A 13 -17.96 33.85 25.20
C LEU A 13 -16.97 32.85 25.82
N THR A 14 -15.98 33.32 26.60
CA THR A 14 -15.07 32.43 27.32
C THR A 14 -15.77 31.70 28.46
N LEU A 15 -16.68 32.36 29.19
CA LEU A 15 -17.52 31.71 30.20
C LEU A 15 -18.39 30.62 29.58
N LEU A 16 -18.99 30.88 28.41
CA LEU A 16 -19.83 29.91 27.72
C LEU A 16 -19.05 28.66 27.30
N SER A 17 -17.80 28.84 26.81
CA SER A 17 -16.93 27.71 26.45
C SER A 17 -16.47 26.87 27.65
N LEU A 18 -16.34 27.46 28.84
CA LEU A 18 -16.02 26.72 30.06
C LEU A 18 -17.21 25.91 30.59
N VAL A 19 -18.42 26.44 30.46
CA VAL A 19 -19.64 25.76 30.93
C VAL A 19 -20.03 24.61 30.01
N THR A 20 -19.74 24.71 28.70
CA THR A 20 -19.87 23.58 27.76
C THR A 20 -18.61 22.71 27.71
N GLY A 21 -17.86 22.63 28.82
CA GLY A 21 -16.56 21.98 28.90
C GLY A 21 -16.52 20.56 28.32
N CYS A 22 -15.32 20.18 27.90
CA CYS A 22 -14.98 18.89 27.32
C CYS A 22 -15.23 17.76 28.35
N HIS A 23 -16.39 17.14 28.31
CA HIS A 23 -16.64 15.90 29.04
C HIS A 23 -15.95 14.77 28.28
N PRO A 24 -15.05 13.98 28.90
CA PRO A 24 -14.55 12.77 28.27
C PRO A 24 -15.75 11.86 28.03
N THR A 25 -16.14 11.66 26.78
CA THR A 25 -17.25 10.78 26.43
C THR A 25 -16.83 9.36 26.74
N GLN A 26 -17.12 8.89 27.95
CA GLN A 26 -17.15 7.47 28.23
C GLN A 26 -18.17 6.87 27.25
N PRO A 27 -17.82 5.80 26.51
CA PRO A 27 -18.79 5.12 25.67
C PRO A 27 -19.93 4.64 26.57
N PHE A 28 -21.15 5.11 26.29
CA PHE A 28 -22.34 4.64 26.98
C PHE A 28 -22.70 3.26 26.43
N TYR A 29 -22.85 2.28 27.31
CA TYR A 29 -23.31 0.95 26.96
C TYR A 29 -24.78 0.81 27.43
N LEU A 30 -25.66 0.37 26.54
CA LEU A 30 -27.06 0.06 26.88
C LEU A 30 -27.07 -1.17 27.80
N GLN A 31 -27.68 -1.06 28.98
CA GLN A 31 -27.76 -2.09 30.05
C GLN A 31 -26.42 -2.38 30.76
N GLU A 32 -25.81 -1.34 31.35
CA GLU A 32 -24.60 -1.48 32.16
C GLU A 32 -24.95 -1.80 33.63
N ASP A 33 -24.53 -2.96 34.14
CA ASP A 33 -24.70 -3.37 35.54
C ASP A 33 -23.59 -2.79 36.47
N GLY A 34 -22.74 -1.90 35.94
CA GLY A 34 -21.62 -1.30 36.66
C GLY A 34 -20.39 -2.20 36.81
N ASP A 35 -20.42 -3.41 36.24
CA ASP A 35 -19.28 -4.32 36.17
C ASP A 35 -18.74 -4.39 34.72
N LEU A 36 -17.56 -3.81 34.52
CA LEU A 36 -16.86 -3.76 33.22
C LEU A 36 -16.17 -5.10 32.88
N SER A 37 -16.16 -6.07 33.81
CA SER A 37 -15.44 -7.35 33.66
C SER A 37 -15.84 -8.12 32.41
N HIS A 38 -17.14 -8.16 32.08
CA HIS A 38 -17.66 -8.85 30.91
C HIS A 38 -17.05 -8.30 29.61
N TYR A 39 -16.97 -6.98 29.47
CA TYR A 39 -16.46 -6.36 28.24
C TYR A 39 -14.94 -6.48 28.13
N LEU A 40 -14.23 -6.46 29.26
CA LEU A 40 -12.79 -6.71 29.28
C LEU A 40 -12.47 -8.14 28.87
N ASP A 41 -13.24 -9.11 29.35
CA ASP A 41 -13.10 -10.52 28.98
C ASP A 41 -13.41 -10.74 27.49
N THR A 42 -14.52 -10.19 27.00
CA THR A 42 -14.88 -10.27 25.57
C THR A 42 -13.87 -9.54 24.67
N ALA A 43 -13.33 -8.40 25.09
CA ALA A 43 -12.31 -7.68 24.32
C ALA A 43 -10.94 -8.37 24.34
N GLN A 44 -10.66 -9.17 25.37
CA GLN A 44 -9.43 -9.96 25.51
C GLN A 44 -9.58 -11.39 25.01
N GLN A 45 -10.78 -11.79 24.61
CA GLN A 45 -11.03 -13.11 24.05
C GLN A 45 -10.34 -13.20 22.69
N ILE A 46 -9.18 -13.86 22.68
CA ILE A 46 -8.52 -14.26 21.45
C ILE A 46 -9.35 -15.41 20.87
N GLU A 47 -10.19 -15.10 19.89
CA GLU A 47 -10.85 -16.12 19.07
C GLU A 47 -9.80 -16.70 18.13
N GLN A 48 -9.13 -17.76 18.60
CA GLN A 48 -8.29 -18.56 17.73
C GLN A 48 -9.23 -19.38 16.85
N PRO A 49 -9.19 -19.23 15.51
CA PRO A 49 -10.00 -20.08 14.65
C PRO A 49 -9.63 -21.55 14.90
N ASP A 50 -10.63 -22.43 15.00
CA ASP A 50 -10.47 -23.88 15.13
C ASP A 50 -9.92 -24.49 13.83
N TYR A 51 -8.70 -24.10 13.45
CA TYR A 51 -7.95 -24.64 12.33
C TYR A 51 -6.95 -25.65 12.87
N ASP A 52 -7.30 -26.94 12.78
CA ASP A 52 -6.40 -28.04 13.11
C ASP A 52 -5.33 -28.16 12.02
N GLN A 53 -4.26 -27.37 12.15
CA GLN A 53 -3.09 -27.48 11.28
C GLN A 53 -2.15 -28.53 11.85
N ALA A 54 -1.89 -29.58 11.07
CA ALA A 54 -0.82 -30.52 11.38
C ALA A 54 0.49 -29.74 11.61
N SER A 55 1.12 -29.96 12.77
CA SER A 55 2.42 -29.39 13.06
C SER A 55 3.42 -29.82 11.98
N LEU A 56 4.20 -28.86 11.48
CA LEU A 56 5.24 -29.14 10.50
C LEU A 56 6.21 -30.19 11.05
N ASP A 57 6.56 -31.20 10.27
CA ASP A 57 7.41 -32.33 10.71
C ASP A 57 8.75 -31.87 11.32
N GLU A 58 9.27 -30.75 10.84
CA GLU A 58 10.49 -30.10 11.33
C GLU A 58 10.34 -29.44 12.71
N VAL A 59 9.12 -29.11 13.15
CA VAL A 59 8.82 -28.49 14.45
C VAL A 59 8.46 -29.53 15.51
N VAL A 60 8.04 -30.73 15.09
CA VAL A 60 7.63 -31.83 16.00
C VAL A 60 8.72 -32.24 16.98
N GLN A 61 9.99 -32.12 16.59
CA GLN A 61 11.15 -32.47 17.43
C GLN A 61 11.68 -31.28 18.26
N SER A 62 10.99 -30.14 18.28
CA SER A 62 11.44 -28.95 19.00
C SER A 62 11.19 -29.09 20.51
N HIS A 63 12.21 -28.85 21.32
CA HIS A 63 12.08 -28.78 22.78
C HIS A 63 11.42 -27.47 23.22
N SER A 64 10.82 -27.46 24.41
CA SER A 64 10.27 -26.24 25.00
C SER A 64 11.35 -25.15 25.14
N PRO A 65 11.00 -23.88 24.95
CA PRO A 65 11.97 -22.78 25.04
C PRO A 65 12.60 -22.69 26.44
N PHE A 66 13.86 -22.25 26.49
CA PHE A 66 14.56 -22.01 27.74
C PHE A 66 13.87 -20.89 28.54
N MET A 67 13.66 -21.14 29.83
CA MET A 67 13.11 -20.18 30.78
C MET A 67 14.12 -19.92 31.88
N LEU A 68 14.00 -18.81 32.61
CA LEU A 68 14.87 -18.54 33.77
C LEU A 68 14.79 -19.66 34.84
N SER A 69 13.65 -20.34 34.90
CA SER A 69 13.41 -21.51 35.76
C SER A 69 13.92 -22.83 35.16
N ASN A 70 14.26 -22.88 33.88
CA ASN A 70 14.69 -24.07 33.15
C ASN A 70 15.92 -23.75 32.28
N PHE A 71 17.06 -23.55 32.95
CA PHE A 71 18.36 -23.22 32.35
C PHE A 71 19.31 -24.42 32.30
N GLU A 72 18.80 -25.65 32.43
CA GLU A 72 19.65 -26.83 32.30
C GLU A 72 19.98 -27.04 30.81
N ILE A 73 21.20 -26.66 30.43
CA ILE A 73 21.72 -26.86 29.07
C ILE A 73 22.34 -28.26 29.06
N ASP A 74 21.59 -29.24 28.55
CA ASP A 74 22.00 -30.66 28.55
C ASP A 74 23.27 -30.90 27.72
N GLU A 75 23.36 -30.28 26.54
CA GLU A 75 24.49 -30.47 25.61
C GLU A 75 24.87 -29.14 24.97
N THR A 76 26.12 -28.71 25.20
CA THR A 76 26.70 -27.57 24.47
C THR A 76 27.30 -28.12 23.17
N TRP A 77 26.71 -27.74 22.04
CA TRP A 77 27.17 -28.21 20.74
C TRP A 77 28.35 -27.35 20.24
N ASP A 78 29.56 -27.90 20.32
CA ASP A 78 30.75 -27.28 19.76
C ASP A 78 30.77 -27.41 18.24
N LEU A 79 30.45 -26.31 17.56
CA LEU A 79 30.43 -26.21 16.10
C LEU A 79 31.52 -25.27 15.59
N SER A 80 32.19 -25.67 14.51
CA SER A 80 33.02 -24.72 13.77
C SER A 80 32.14 -23.69 13.03
N LEU A 81 32.70 -22.50 12.78
CA LEU A 81 31.98 -21.46 12.02
C LEU A 81 31.54 -21.95 10.63
N GLU A 82 32.35 -22.79 10.00
CA GLU A 82 32.05 -23.36 8.69
C GLU A 82 30.82 -24.29 8.75
N GLU A 83 30.74 -25.15 9.75
CA GLU A 83 29.59 -26.03 9.97
C GLU A 83 28.34 -25.23 10.33
N CYS A 84 28.45 -24.22 11.19
CA CYS A 84 27.35 -23.30 11.52
C CYS A 84 26.75 -22.67 10.25
N VAL A 85 27.60 -22.14 9.35
CA VAL A 85 27.14 -21.52 8.10
C VAL A 85 26.51 -22.56 7.18
N SER A 86 27.09 -23.76 7.07
CA SER A 86 26.55 -24.84 6.26
C SER A 86 25.16 -25.27 6.75
N ILE A 87 25.00 -25.51 8.05
CA ILE A 87 23.73 -25.90 8.68
C ILE A 87 22.69 -24.80 8.51
N ALA A 88 23.07 -23.54 8.75
CA ALA A 88 22.17 -22.40 8.59
C ALA A 88 21.66 -22.28 7.14
N LEU A 89 22.53 -22.45 6.14
CA LEU A 89 22.13 -22.38 4.73
C LEU A 89 21.26 -23.57 4.30
N GLN A 90 21.51 -24.77 4.84
CA GLN A 90 20.70 -25.95 4.54
C GLN A 90 19.30 -25.88 5.15
N ASN A 91 19.15 -25.26 6.32
CA ASN A 91 17.89 -25.17 7.07
C ASN A 91 17.18 -23.81 6.94
N SER A 92 17.77 -22.83 6.24
CA SER A 92 17.14 -21.52 6.09
C SER A 92 15.88 -21.61 5.24
N LYS A 93 14.74 -21.33 5.86
CA LYS A 93 13.44 -21.21 5.18
C LYS A 93 13.29 -19.86 4.48
N ILE A 94 13.91 -18.83 5.03
CA ILE A 94 13.77 -17.46 4.54
C ILE A 94 15.00 -17.14 3.68
N ILE A 95 14.83 -17.22 2.36
CA ILE A 95 15.77 -16.61 1.42
C ILE A 95 15.21 -15.26 1.03
N ARG A 96 15.95 -14.20 1.39
CA ARG A 96 15.68 -12.84 0.92
C ARG A 96 15.81 -12.83 -0.60
N THR A 97 14.67 -12.70 -1.29
CA THR A 97 14.65 -12.65 -2.74
C THR A 97 14.83 -11.20 -3.17
N VAL A 98 15.79 -10.95 -4.08
CA VAL A 98 15.87 -9.66 -4.75
C VAL A 98 14.92 -9.74 -5.94
N GLY A 99 13.78 -9.07 -5.86
CA GLY A 99 12.80 -9.02 -6.94
C GLY A 99 13.35 -8.32 -8.19
N GLY A 100 13.02 -8.84 -9.37
CA GLY A 100 13.30 -8.22 -10.67
C GLY A 100 14.62 -8.65 -11.35
N THR A 101 14.92 -8.02 -12.49
CA THR A 101 16.07 -8.32 -13.38
C THR A 101 17.46 -8.11 -12.74
N GLN A 102 17.52 -7.75 -11.46
CA GLN A 102 18.75 -7.56 -10.70
C GLN A 102 19.50 -8.89 -10.47
N GLN A 103 18.81 -10.04 -10.57
CA GLN A 103 19.47 -11.36 -10.61
C GLN A 103 20.40 -11.53 -11.82
N LEU A 104 20.18 -10.79 -12.93
CA LEU A 104 20.91 -11.00 -14.18
C LEU A 104 22.12 -10.09 -14.40
N ARG A 105 22.31 -9.02 -13.60
CA ARG A 105 23.32 -7.99 -13.93
C ARG A 105 24.20 -7.48 -12.77
N GLY A 106 24.10 -8.01 -11.56
CA GLY A 106 24.85 -7.47 -10.41
C GLY A 106 25.42 -8.52 -9.45
N ASN A 107 26.40 -8.08 -8.65
CA ASN A 107 26.93 -8.86 -7.53
C ASN A 107 25.82 -9.04 -6.48
N PHE A 108 25.22 -10.23 -6.46
CA PHE A 108 24.13 -10.62 -5.56
C PHE A 108 24.48 -10.35 -4.08
N ALA A 109 25.70 -10.70 -3.67
CA ALA A 109 26.15 -10.48 -2.30
C ALA A 109 26.21 -8.99 -1.94
N ALA A 110 26.68 -8.14 -2.85
CA ALA A 110 26.71 -6.69 -2.63
C ALA A 110 25.31 -6.08 -2.50
N THR A 111 24.33 -6.64 -3.21
CA THR A 111 22.93 -6.18 -3.14
C THR A 111 22.29 -6.56 -1.80
N ILE A 112 22.49 -7.78 -1.30
CA ILE A 112 21.97 -8.19 0.03
C ILE A 112 22.62 -7.39 1.16
N MET A 113 23.92 -7.07 1.04
CA MET A 113 24.63 -6.31 2.07
C MET A 113 24.32 -4.81 2.08
N SER A 114 23.83 -4.26 0.97
CA SER A 114 23.50 -2.83 0.83
C SER A 114 22.01 -2.52 0.93
N THR A 115 21.14 -3.53 0.89
CA THR A 115 19.69 -3.36 1.03
C THR A 115 19.29 -3.39 2.51
N THR A 116 18.48 -2.42 2.92
CA THR A 116 17.86 -2.41 4.25
C THR A 116 16.81 -3.51 4.33
N SER A 117 16.52 -4.02 5.53
CA SER A 117 15.56 -5.12 5.75
C SER A 117 14.16 -4.83 5.21
N GLU A 118 13.79 -3.56 5.05
CA GLU A 118 12.52 -3.11 4.49
C GLU A 118 12.43 -3.28 2.96
N GLY A 119 13.56 -3.36 2.26
CA GLY A 119 13.61 -3.43 0.79
C GLY A 119 13.69 -4.85 0.21
N SER A 120 13.81 -5.87 1.05
CA SER A 120 13.94 -7.26 0.62
C SER A 120 12.77 -8.08 1.12
N THR A 121 11.86 -8.42 0.21
CA THR A 121 10.67 -9.21 0.50
C THR A 121 11.02 -10.70 0.61
N SER A 122 10.41 -11.37 1.57
CA SER A 122 10.43 -12.83 1.67
C SER A 122 9.15 -13.44 1.11
N VAL A 123 9.20 -14.72 0.73
CA VAL A 123 8.02 -15.50 0.30
C VAL A 123 6.98 -15.61 1.43
N TYR A 124 7.39 -15.40 2.68
CA TYR A 124 6.53 -15.45 3.87
C TYR A 124 5.92 -14.10 4.27
N ASP A 125 6.14 -13.04 3.48
CA ASP A 125 5.53 -11.72 3.70
C ASP A 125 4.40 -11.40 2.69
N PRO A 126 3.43 -12.29 2.42
CA PRO A 126 2.37 -12.01 1.44
C PRO A 126 1.45 -10.88 1.90
N ALA A 127 1.47 -10.50 3.18
CA ALA A 127 0.64 -9.44 3.74
C ALA A 127 1.34 -8.05 3.81
N ILE A 128 2.67 -7.99 3.64
CA ILE A 128 3.42 -6.71 3.64
C ILE A 128 3.55 -6.17 2.21
N VAL A 129 3.42 -7.03 1.21
CA VAL A 129 3.33 -6.63 -0.19
C VAL A 129 1.86 -6.42 -0.50
N GLU A 130 1.45 -5.17 -0.74
CA GLU A 130 0.16 -4.90 -1.36
C GLU A 130 -0.02 -5.85 -2.56
N SER A 131 -1.23 -6.37 -2.80
CA SER A 131 -1.59 -7.01 -4.07
C SER A 131 -1.57 -5.95 -5.17
N THR A 132 -0.39 -5.43 -5.46
CA THR A 132 -0.14 -4.30 -6.31
C THR A 132 0.66 -4.81 -7.49
N THR A 133 0.09 -4.63 -8.67
CA THR A 133 0.82 -4.81 -9.92
C THR A 133 1.98 -3.84 -9.93
N ASN A 134 3.17 -4.34 -9.62
CA ASN A 134 4.44 -3.73 -10.01
C ASN A 134 4.76 -2.37 -9.31
N PRO A 135 5.82 -2.28 -8.47
CA PRO A 135 6.25 -0.99 -7.91
C PRO A 135 6.82 -0.02 -8.95
N THR A 136 6.90 -0.43 -10.22
CA THR A 136 7.25 0.46 -11.34
C THR A 136 5.99 0.82 -12.12
N GLY A 137 5.66 2.12 -12.14
CA GLY A 137 4.47 2.63 -12.82
C GLY A 137 4.39 2.13 -14.26
N GLN A 138 3.19 1.69 -14.67
CA GLN A 138 2.94 1.23 -16.02
C GLN A 138 3.31 2.34 -17.03
N VAL A 139 4.27 2.03 -17.90
CA VAL A 139 4.70 2.94 -18.96
C VAL A 139 3.61 2.96 -20.03
N VAL A 140 3.07 4.15 -20.30
CA VAL A 140 2.14 4.37 -21.41
C VAL A 140 2.99 4.54 -22.67
N ASP A 141 2.76 3.68 -23.68
CA ASP A 141 3.46 3.80 -24.95
C ASP A 141 2.98 5.06 -25.72
N SER A 142 3.70 5.40 -26.80
CA SER A 142 3.37 6.56 -27.64
C SER A 142 1.98 6.48 -28.30
N GLN A 143 1.27 5.36 -28.18
CA GLN A 143 -0.05 5.10 -28.75
C GLN A 143 -1.15 5.07 -27.66
N GLY A 144 -0.80 5.38 -26.41
CA GLY A 144 -1.73 5.43 -25.28
C GLY A 144 -2.01 4.08 -24.63
N ASN A 145 -1.36 2.99 -25.07
CA ASN A 145 -1.53 1.69 -24.45
C ASN A 145 -0.62 1.55 -23.23
N ARG A 146 -1.17 1.02 -22.14
CA ARG A 146 -0.41 0.69 -20.93
C ARG A 146 0.37 -0.60 -21.20
N VAL A 147 1.65 -0.49 -21.51
CA VAL A 147 2.51 -1.64 -21.82
C VAL A 147 3.45 -1.85 -20.65
N GLN A 148 3.48 -3.05 -20.08
CA GLN A 148 4.48 -3.40 -19.08
C GLN A 148 5.89 -3.18 -19.67
N GLN A 149 6.76 -2.51 -18.90
CA GLN A 149 8.11 -2.19 -19.36
C GLN A 149 8.84 -3.47 -19.80
N ARG A 150 9.42 -3.45 -21.01
CA ARG A 150 10.12 -4.60 -21.60
C ARG A 150 11.21 -5.08 -20.64
N GLY A 151 11.03 -6.27 -20.06
CA GLY A 151 11.92 -6.85 -19.04
C GLY A 151 11.29 -7.02 -17.65
N ALA A 152 10.08 -6.51 -17.42
CA ALA A 152 9.29 -6.89 -16.25
C ALA A 152 9.04 -8.40 -16.31
N ALA A 153 9.53 -9.12 -15.31
CA ALA A 153 9.39 -10.56 -15.22
C ALA A 153 7.91 -10.92 -15.37
N ARG A 154 7.61 -11.79 -16.32
CA ARG A 154 6.33 -12.51 -16.43
C ARG A 154 6.25 -13.49 -15.25
N ALA A 155 6.16 -12.98 -14.03
CA ALA A 155 6.01 -13.78 -12.83
C ALA A 155 4.52 -14.01 -12.60
N ASN A 156 3.95 -14.87 -13.43
CA ASN A 156 2.97 -15.83 -12.94
C ASN A 156 3.62 -16.52 -11.74
N GLN A 157 3.19 -16.22 -10.50
CA GLN A 157 3.21 -17.10 -9.30
C GLN A 157 3.21 -16.41 -7.93
N THR A 158 3.13 -15.08 -7.81
CA THR A 158 2.96 -14.45 -6.48
C THR A 158 1.94 -13.32 -6.48
N VAL A 159 0.92 -13.46 -7.32
CA VAL A 159 -0.11 -12.44 -7.55
C VAL A 159 -1.45 -13.04 -7.15
N GLY A 160 -2.22 -12.34 -6.32
CA GLY A 160 -3.54 -12.79 -5.85
C GLY A 160 -4.53 -13.02 -6.99
N VAL A 161 -5.58 -13.80 -6.73
CA VAL A 161 -6.62 -14.15 -7.73
C VAL A 161 -7.32 -12.90 -8.26
N GLU A 162 -7.46 -11.90 -7.40
CA GLU A 162 -8.14 -10.63 -7.59
C GLU A 162 -7.37 -9.74 -8.56
N ASP A 163 -6.04 -9.80 -8.53
CA ASP A 163 -5.19 -9.07 -9.47
C ASP A 163 -5.11 -9.77 -10.83
N ALA A 164 -5.06 -11.12 -10.82
CA ALA A 164 -5.19 -11.91 -12.04
C ALA A 164 -6.53 -11.66 -12.76
N LEU A 165 -7.62 -11.42 -12.01
CA LEU A 165 -8.92 -11.06 -12.56
C LEU A 165 -8.99 -9.58 -12.99
N ALA A 166 -8.39 -8.66 -12.23
CA ALA A 166 -8.36 -7.23 -12.56
C ALA A 166 -7.59 -6.91 -13.86
N GLU A 167 -6.62 -7.75 -14.26
CA GLU A 167 -5.92 -7.60 -15.55
C GLU A 167 -6.87 -7.71 -16.76
N PHE A 168 -8.04 -8.37 -16.61
CA PHE A 168 -9.03 -8.56 -17.67
C PHE A 168 -10.22 -7.59 -17.60
N ASP A 169 -10.21 -6.64 -16.67
CA ASP A 169 -11.26 -5.63 -16.57
C ASP A 169 -11.22 -4.64 -17.74
N ALA A 170 -12.40 -4.13 -18.10
CA ALA A 170 -12.52 -3.12 -19.13
C ALA A 170 -12.10 -1.75 -18.59
N GLN A 171 -11.18 -1.08 -19.26
CA GLN A 171 -10.75 0.28 -18.93
C GLN A 171 -11.52 1.29 -19.77
N PHE A 172 -12.15 2.26 -19.12
CA PHE A 172 -12.81 3.39 -19.77
C PHE A 172 -11.93 4.63 -19.68
N PHE A 173 -11.65 5.26 -20.82
CA PHE A 173 -10.92 6.51 -20.94
C PHE A 173 -11.83 7.58 -21.55
N SER A 174 -11.88 8.76 -20.95
CA SER A 174 -12.56 9.93 -21.52
C SER A 174 -11.72 11.18 -21.35
N ALA A 175 -11.58 11.95 -22.43
CA ALA A 175 -10.91 13.23 -22.44
C ALA A 175 -11.81 14.30 -23.09
N PHE A 176 -11.87 15.47 -22.47
CA PHE A 176 -12.52 16.65 -23.02
C PHE A 176 -11.49 17.77 -23.11
N ASN A 177 -11.25 18.26 -24.31
CA ASN A 177 -10.34 19.37 -24.59
C ASN A 177 -11.16 20.57 -25.06
N TYR A 178 -11.01 21.68 -24.36
CA TYR A 178 -11.61 22.95 -24.75
C TYR A 178 -10.50 23.98 -24.90
N SER A 179 -10.40 24.58 -26.08
CA SER A 179 -9.40 25.60 -26.37
C SER A 179 -10.02 26.79 -27.08
N GLN A 180 -9.65 27.98 -26.65
CA GLN A 180 -9.97 29.22 -27.33
C GLN A 180 -8.71 29.76 -27.99
N THR A 181 -8.76 29.95 -29.30
CA THR A 181 -7.69 30.61 -30.05
C THR A 181 -8.09 32.05 -30.29
N ASP A 182 -7.36 33.00 -29.72
CA ASP A 182 -7.43 34.41 -30.11
C ASP A 182 -6.07 34.81 -30.70
N ARG A 183 -6.07 35.17 -31.99
CA ARG A 183 -4.85 35.63 -32.65
C ARG A 183 -5.11 36.84 -33.56
N PRO A 184 -4.25 37.87 -33.49
CA PRO A 184 -4.28 38.95 -34.47
C PRO A 184 -3.84 38.42 -35.83
N ARG A 185 -4.53 38.82 -36.89
CA ARG A 185 -4.18 38.55 -38.29
C ARG A 185 -3.93 39.88 -39.00
N ASN A 186 -2.86 39.96 -39.78
CA ASN A 186 -2.50 41.17 -40.50
C ASN A 186 -3.37 41.33 -41.76
N THR A 187 -4.57 41.89 -41.59
CA THR A 187 -5.58 42.08 -42.65
C THR A 187 -6.10 43.52 -42.63
N SER A 188 -6.79 43.97 -43.69
CA SER A 188 -7.37 45.32 -43.67
C SER A 188 -8.58 45.38 -42.72
N ASN A 189 -8.76 46.52 -42.04
CA ASN A 189 -9.78 46.75 -41.01
C ASN A 189 -11.25 46.58 -41.49
N GLN A 190 -11.48 46.40 -42.79
CA GLN A 190 -12.80 46.26 -43.39
C GLN A 190 -12.93 44.98 -44.24
N ASN A 191 -12.10 43.95 -44.04
CA ASN A 191 -12.23 42.69 -44.77
C ASN A 191 -13.25 41.75 -44.08
N PRO A 192 -14.47 41.59 -44.61
CA PRO A 192 -15.51 40.77 -43.98
C PRO A 192 -15.22 39.26 -44.03
N PHE A 193 -14.27 38.83 -44.88
CA PHE A 193 -13.89 37.43 -45.02
C PHE A 193 -12.68 37.04 -44.15
N ASN A 194 -11.94 38.03 -43.62
CA ASN A 194 -10.76 37.77 -42.80
C ASN A 194 -10.58 38.91 -41.77
N PRO A 195 -11.29 38.84 -40.62
CA PRO A 195 -11.23 39.88 -39.60
C PRO A 195 -9.82 39.98 -38.98
N LEU A 196 -9.48 41.19 -38.55
CA LEU A 196 -8.20 41.52 -37.88
C LEU A 196 -7.95 40.67 -36.62
N ILE A 197 -9.01 40.30 -35.91
CA ILE A 197 -8.96 39.46 -34.72
C ILE A 197 -9.67 38.16 -35.07
N PHE A 198 -8.93 37.06 -35.02
CA PHE A 198 -9.50 35.74 -35.23
C PHE A 198 -9.72 35.05 -33.89
N GLN A 199 -10.98 34.91 -33.52
CA GLN A 199 -11.43 34.15 -32.37
C GLN A 199 -12.03 32.83 -32.86
N ALA A 200 -11.51 31.72 -32.36
CA ALA A 200 -12.08 30.39 -32.55
C ALA A 200 -12.19 29.69 -31.21
N THR A 201 -13.22 28.85 -31.09
CA THR A 201 -13.45 28.01 -29.92
C THR A 201 -13.58 26.59 -30.41
N ASP A 202 -12.67 25.73 -29.95
CA ASP A 202 -12.62 24.32 -30.33
C ASP A 202 -12.91 23.48 -29.09
N ALA A 203 -13.85 22.54 -29.23
CA ALA A 203 -14.21 21.59 -28.20
C ALA A 203 -14.11 20.17 -28.78
N ASN A 204 -13.29 19.32 -28.15
CA ASN A 204 -13.07 17.95 -28.58
C ASN A 204 -13.37 17.01 -27.41
N PHE A 205 -14.26 16.05 -27.64
CA PHE A 205 -14.56 14.99 -26.69
C PHE A 205 -14.11 13.65 -27.28
N LEU A 206 -13.33 12.88 -26.53
CA LEU A 206 -12.88 11.55 -26.92
C LEU A 206 -13.19 10.58 -25.78
N ALA A 207 -13.85 9.48 -26.11
CA ALA A 207 -14.11 8.38 -25.19
C ALA A 207 -13.68 7.06 -25.84
N ALA A 208 -13.03 6.20 -25.06
CA ALA A 208 -12.55 4.90 -25.50
C ALA A 208 -12.76 3.86 -24.39
N VAL A 209 -13.09 2.64 -24.80
CA VAL A 209 -13.09 1.47 -23.93
C VAL A 209 -12.05 0.50 -24.48
N SER A 210 -11.12 0.06 -23.64
CA SER A 210 -10.17 -0.99 -23.98
C SER A 210 -10.37 -2.18 -23.05
N LYS A 211 -10.35 -3.39 -23.62
CA LYS A 211 -10.43 -4.64 -22.86
C LYS A 211 -9.42 -5.62 -23.40
N ARG A 212 -8.67 -6.25 -22.50
CA ARG A 212 -7.77 -7.34 -22.82
C ARG A 212 -8.52 -8.67 -22.76
N THR A 213 -8.41 -9.48 -23.81
CA THR A 213 -8.98 -10.83 -23.85
C THR A 213 -7.91 -11.86 -23.54
N ALA A 214 -8.27 -12.95 -22.87
CA ALA A 214 -7.39 -14.11 -22.71
C ALA A 214 -7.10 -14.74 -24.07
N THR A 215 -5.84 -15.06 -24.34
CA THR A 215 -5.45 -15.92 -25.46
C THR A 215 -5.53 -17.36 -24.99
N GLY A 216 -6.47 -18.11 -25.57
CA GLY A 216 -6.56 -19.57 -25.38
C GLY A 216 -5.47 -20.32 -26.12
#